data_AF-A0A8H6T8F6-F1
#
_entry.id   AF-A0A8H6T8F6-F1
#
_cell.length_a   1.000
_cell.length_b   1.000
_cell.length_c   1.000
_cell.angle_alpha   90.00
_cell.angle_beta   90.00
_cell.angle_gamma   90.00
#
_symmetry.space_group_name_H-M   'P 1'
#
loop_
_entity.id
_entity.type
_entity.pdbx_description
1 polymer ?
#
loop_
_entity_poly.entity_id
_entity_poly.type
_entity_poly.pdbx_seq_one_letter_code
_entity_poly.pdbx_strand_id
1 'polypeptide(L)'
;MTTALLLIDLQAEFLSHGGNFLISATSRLALLRNTAKVVRSFRVREEPIIWVRSEYALRSTQPLGNLLEGTHSGKKPCCAPNTEGAEFPVEVQALQAPDDVLLTKGWYSAFKETNLEELLRQRGITHLFIGGLLTNVCVSATAEDAVKSCGLTVTILEDCLGWRKFRSHEMALSKMRAAGVIVSTQYKALGTPAHQPTLYYGIAFVPMRLRVMCDPKETRTPPFLGLNHRGKTPVLVDPQEGGDIIVNESIAILHYIDTYFEPKQTLLPSISARRAYSVALTRIQETENLHSIYDELEDAHFNAENSGKPLETAERAKLIDCVYKELDFWETYAKQTLFISGNEFGLADCAFFPLLAYMVHRGFEWTARWQNLHNYFLRVRERNCAQHAQPLGWDQPGKTNVWANTT
;
A
#
# COMPACT_ATOMS: atom_id res chain seq x y z
N MET A 1 1.40 22.19 16.09
CA MET A 1 0.90 22.73 14.80
C MET A 1 -0.24 21.83 14.37
N THR A 2 -1.42 22.37 14.13
CA THR A 2 -2.64 21.64 13.75
C THR A 2 -2.77 21.66 12.23
N THR A 3 -3.05 20.51 11.63
CA THR A 3 -3.00 20.35 10.17
C THR A 3 -4.27 19.76 9.57
N ALA A 4 -4.55 20.08 8.31
CA ALA A 4 -5.66 19.53 7.54
C ALA A 4 -5.22 19.21 6.11
N LEU A 5 -5.87 18.23 5.49
CA LEU A 5 -5.71 17.90 4.08
C LEU A 5 -6.87 18.50 3.27
N LEU A 6 -6.53 19.27 2.23
CA LEU A 6 -7.49 19.83 1.28
C LEU A 6 -7.29 19.17 -0.09
N LEU A 7 -8.32 18.49 -0.59
CA LEU A 7 -8.31 17.80 -1.88
C LEU A 7 -9.28 18.48 -2.84
N ILE A 8 -8.73 19.09 -3.89
CA ILE A 8 -9.46 20.03 -4.75
C ILE A 8 -9.84 19.38 -6.07
N ASP A 9 -11.12 19.46 -6.42
CA ASP A 9 -11.69 19.22 -7.76
C ASP A 9 -11.32 17.86 -8.39
N LEU A 10 -11.24 16.79 -7.58
CA LEU A 10 -11.00 15.41 -8.05
C LEU A 10 -12.24 14.81 -8.75
N GLN A 11 -12.90 15.59 -9.60
CA GLN A 11 -14.18 15.28 -10.24
C GLN A 11 -14.00 14.57 -11.58
N ALA A 12 -15.05 13.89 -12.03
CA ALA A 12 -15.07 13.14 -13.28
C ALA A 12 -14.82 14.01 -14.51
N GLU A 13 -15.13 15.32 -14.46
CA GLU A 13 -14.82 16.30 -15.51
C GLU A 13 -13.35 16.29 -15.94
N PHE A 14 -12.45 16.03 -14.98
CA PHE A 14 -11.01 16.04 -15.21
C PHE A 14 -10.41 14.64 -15.25
N LEU A 15 -11.05 13.69 -14.57
CA LEU A 15 -10.54 12.33 -14.41
C LEU A 15 -11.15 11.38 -15.44
N SER A 16 -12.46 11.36 -15.66
CA SER A 16 -13.12 10.33 -16.47
C SER A 16 -13.01 10.59 -17.97
N HIS A 17 -12.93 9.55 -18.79
CA HIS A 17 -12.79 9.65 -20.25
C HIS A 17 -13.91 10.48 -20.93
N GLY A 18 -15.08 10.61 -20.30
CA GLY A 18 -16.19 11.46 -20.77
C GLY A 18 -16.09 12.95 -20.38
N GLY A 19 -15.09 13.34 -19.59
CA GLY A 19 -14.88 14.72 -19.15
C GLY A 19 -14.31 15.64 -20.23
N ASN A 20 -14.65 16.93 -20.19
CA ASN A 20 -14.23 17.89 -21.21
C ASN A 20 -12.81 18.43 -20.97
N PHE A 21 -12.29 18.31 -19.74
CA PHE A 21 -11.04 18.95 -19.32
C PHE A 21 -10.02 17.95 -18.77
N LEU A 22 -9.94 16.78 -19.40
CA LEU A 22 -9.03 15.70 -19.05
C LEU A 22 -7.60 16.18 -18.74
N ILE A 23 -7.09 15.74 -17.60
CA ILE A 23 -5.67 15.87 -17.25
C ILE A 23 -4.81 14.89 -18.06
N SER A 24 -3.51 15.15 -18.09
CA SER A 24 -2.55 14.23 -18.70
C SER A 24 -2.61 12.86 -18.04
N ALA A 25 -2.66 11.81 -18.85
CA ALA A 25 -2.64 10.42 -18.39
C ALA A 25 -1.44 10.14 -17.45
N THR A 26 -0.29 10.76 -17.74
CA THR A 26 0.93 10.66 -16.91
C THR A 26 0.70 11.18 -15.49
N SER A 27 -0.03 12.29 -15.34
CA SER A 27 -0.32 12.88 -14.03
C SER A 27 -1.44 12.16 -13.29
N ARG A 28 -2.44 11.62 -14.02
CA ARG A 28 -3.62 10.97 -13.43
C ARG A 28 -3.27 9.79 -12.54
N LEU A 29 -2.41 8.89 -13.02
CA LEU A 29 -2.09 7.67 -12.28
C LEU A 29 -1.35 7.99 -10.97
N ALA A 30 -0.39 8.91 -11.02
CA ALA A 30 0.36 9.35 -9.85
C ALA A 30 -0.56 10.05 -8.84
N LEU A 31 -1.39 10.99 -9.31
CA LEU A 31 -2.37 11.72 -8.53
C LEU A 31 -3.26 10.79 -7.70
N LEU A 32 -3.99 9.87 -8.35
CA LEU A 32 -4.95 9.00 -7.67
C LEU A 32 -4.26 8.08 -6.66
N ARG A 33 -3.13 7.50 -7.08
CA ARG A 33 -2.34 6.57 -6.26
C ARG A 33 -1.77 7.22 -5.01
N ASN A 34 -1.27 8.44 -5.11
CA ASN A 34 -0.66 9.13 -3.99
C ASN A 34 -1.70 9.82 -3.11
N THR A 35 -2.78 10.36 -3.69
CA THR A 35 -3.93 10.87 -2.94
C THR A 35 -4.48 9.79 -2.00
N ALA A 36 -4.65 8.55 -2.47
CA ALA A 36 -5.09 7.45 -1.61
C ALA A 36 -4.16 7.17 -0.41
N LYS A 37 -2.83 7.30 -0.61
CA LYS A 37 -1.85 7.13 0.48
C LYS A 37 -1.95 8.26 1.50
N VAL A 38 -2.07 9.50 1.03
CA VAL A 38 -2.13 10.68 1.90
C VAL A 38 -3.44 10.69 2.68
N VAL A 39 -4.58 10.39 2.04
CA VAL A 39 -5.87 10.22 2.71
C VAL A 39 -5.75 9.21 3.85
N ARG A 40 -5.17 8.03 3.59
CA ARG A 40 -4.95 7.02 4.63
C ARG A 40 -4.10 7.55 5.78
N SER A 41 -3.04 8.32 5.49
CA SER A 41 -2.17 8.89 6.52
C SER A 41 -2.87 9.94 7.39
N PHE A 42 -3.73 10.79 6.81
CA PHE A 42 -4.55 11.74 7.58
C PHE A 42 -5.59 11.02 8.44
N ARG A 43 -6.21 9.96 7.93
CA ARG A 43 -7.15 9.12 8.69
C ARG A 43 -6.53 8.49 9.92
N VAL A 44 -5.35 7.88 9.79
CA VAL A 44 -4.65 7.22 10.91
C VAL A 44 -4.33 8.20 12.04
N ARG A 45 -4.18 9.48 11.72
CA ARG A 45 -3.88 10.55 12.69
C ARG A 45 -5.12 11.31 13.13
N GLU A 46 -6.30 10.88 12.69
CA GLU A 46 -7.58 11.53 12.95
C GLU A 46 -7.56 13.03 12.56
N GLU A 47 -6.74 13.38 11.57
CA GLU A 47 -6.61 14.75 11.10
C GLU A 47 -7.68 15.07 10.05
N PRO A 48 -8.23 16.30 10.04
CA PRO A 48 -9.28 16.70 9.11
C PRO A 48 -8.91 16.50 7.64
N ILE A 49 -9.83 15.90 6.89
CA ILE A 49 -9.80 15.87 5.42
C ILE A 49 -11.00 16.66 4.90
N ILE A 50 -10.71 17.57 3.97
CA ILE A 50 -11.67 18.46 3.36
C ILE A 50 -11.62 18.22 1.85
N TRP A 51 -12.71 17.67 1.32
CA TRP A 51 -12.92 17.52 -0.11
C TRP A 51 -13.57 18.77 -0.65
N VAL A 52 -13.05 19.28 -1.76
CA VAL A 52 -13.61 20.43 -2.45
C VAL A 52 -14.03 19.97 -3.83
N ARG A 53 -15.28 20.23 -4.18
CA ARG A 53 -15.77 20.08 -5.56
C ARG A 53 -16.16 21.43 -6.12
N SER A 54 -15.98 21.59 -7.42
CA SER A 54 -16.44 22.77 -8.15
C SER A 54 -17.83 22.55 -8.72
N GLU A 55 -18.68 23.55 -8.60
CA GLU A 55 -19.93 23.65 -9.35
C GLU A 55 -20.04 25.05 -9.94
N TYR A 56 -19.91 25.15 -11.26
CA TYR A 56 -20.01 26.42 -11.96
C TYR A 56 -21.42 26.54 -12.56
N ALA A 57 -22.24 27.41 -12.00
CA ALA A 57 -23.54 27.72 -12.56
C ALA A 57 -23.39 28.21 -14.02
N LEU A 58 -24.34 27.84 -14.89
CA LEU A 58 -24.55 28.48 -16.19
C LEU A 58 -24.94 29.94 -15.94
N ARG A 59 -23.95 30.83 -15.74
CA ARG A 59 -24.24 32.25 -15.52
C ARG A 59 -24.55 32.90 -16.86
N SER A 60 -25.77 33.43 -16.97
CA SER A 60 -26.29 34.14 -18.14
C SER A 60 -25.42 35.35 -18.48
N THR A 61 -24.86 35.36 -19.69
CA THR A 61 -24.67 36.53 -20.58
C THR A 61 -24.25 37.89 -19.99
N GLN A 62 -23.45 37.93 -18.92
CA GLN A 62 -22.77 39.16 -18.49
C GLN A 62 -21.26 38.93 -18.40
N PRO A 63 -20.44 39.79 -19.01
CA PRO A 63 -19.00 39.62 -19.01
C PRO A 63 -18.45 40.01 -17.63
N LEU A 64 -18.30 39.03 -16.73
CA LEU A 64 -17.42 39.21 -15.59
C LEU A 64 -15.98 38.95 -16.05
N GLY A 65 -15.13 39.96 -15.89
CA GLY A 65 -13.76 39.99 -16.38
C GLY A 65 -12.97 38.70 -16.19
N ASN A 66 -12.18 38.39 -17.23
CA ASN A 66 -11.00 37.53 -17.33
C ASN A 66 -11.06 36.08 -16.76
N LEU A 67 -12.11 35.64 -16.09
CA LEU A 67 -12.19 34.29 -15.52
C LEU A 67 -12.64 33.21 -16.52
N LEU A 68 -13.30 33.62 -17.62
CA LEU A 68 -13.89 32.72 -18.61
C LEU A 68 -13.12 32.64 -19.94
N GLU A 69 -12.08 33.44 -20.12
CA GLU A 69 -11.24 33.36 -21.32
C GLU A 69 -10.18 32.26 -21.18
N GLY A 70 -10.56 31.03 -21.54
CA GLY A 70 -9.63 29.96 -21.92
C GLY A 70 -9.62 28.67 -21.09
N THR A 71 -10.09 28.69 -19.85
CA THR A 71 -10.13 27.50 -18.95
C THR A 71 -11.50 26.80 -18.92
N HIS A 72 -12.57 27.51 -19.32
CA HIS A 72 -13.95 27.01 -19.36
C HIS A 72 -14.54 26.94 -20.79
N SER A 73 -13.72 27.15 -21.83
CA SER A 73 -14.13 27.22 -23.24
C SER A 73 -14.35 25.84 -23.92
N GLY A 74 -14.84 24.86 -23.16
CA GLY A 74 -15.13 23.51 -23.65
C GLY A 74 -16.48 23.41 -24.37
N LYS A 75 -16.74 22.28 -25.04
CA LYS A 75 -18.03 22.02 -25.73
C LYS A 75 -19.22 21.96 -24.77
N LYS A 76 -18.97 21.70 -23.48
CA LYS A 76 -19.94 21.72 -22.39
C LYS A 76 -19.38 22.56 -21.24
N PRO A 77 -20.22 23.16 -20.39
CA PRO A 77 -19.76 23.90 -19.23
C PRO A 77 -19.00 22.97 -18.26
N CYS A 78 -17.84 23.40 -17.80
CA CYS A 78 -17.00 22.67 -16.84
C CYS A 78 -17.74 22.49 -15.51
N CYS A 79 -17.78 21.27 -14.96
CA CYS A 79 -18.41 20.95 -13.67
C CYS A 79 -19.79 21.62 -13.49
N ALA A 80 -20.66 21.49 -14.50
CA ALA A 80 -22.02 22.01 -14.41
C ALA A 80 -22.81 21.27 -13.30
N PRO A 81 -23.60 21.97 -12.47
CA PRO A 81 -24.42 21.32 -11.44
C PRO A 81 -25.30 20.20 -12.01
N ASN A 82 -25.47 19.12 -11.23
CA ASN A 82 -26.28 17.95 -11.60
C ASN A 82 -25.80 17.21 -12.86
N THR A 83 -24.50 17.24 -13.15
CA THR A 83 -23.90 16.46 -14.24
C THR A 83 -22.90 15.45 -13.71
N GLU A 84 -22.71 14.34 -14.43
CA GLU A 84 -21.70 13.33 -14.08
C GLU A 84 -20.31 13.95 -13.94
N GLY A 85 -19.97 14.94 -14.79
CA GLY A 85 -18.69 15.65 -14.71
C GLY A 85 -18.47 16.37 -13.38
N ALA A 86 -19.53 16.86 -12.74
CA ALA A 86 -19.46 17.52 -11.44
C ALA A 86 -19.37 16.55 -10.26
N GLU A 87 -19.57 15.25 -10.47
CA GLU A 87 -19.45 14.27 -9.39
C GLU A 87 -18.02 13.74 -9.27
N PHE A 88 -17.67 13.24 -8.07
CA PHE A 88 -16.44 12.47 -7.90
C PHE A 88 -16.59 11.12 -8.61
N PRO A 89 -15.56 10.62 -9.33
CA PRO A 89 -15.62 9.28 -9.90
C PRO A 89 -15.50 8.22 -8.79
N VAL A 90 -15.87 6.96 -9.10
CA VAL A 90 -15.94 5.87 -8.12
C VAL A 90 -14.64 5.67 -7.34
N GLU A 91 -13.48 5.84 -7.99
CA GLU A 91 -12.18 5.71 -7.36
C GLU A 91 -11.89 6.80 -6.31
N VAL A 92 -12.52 7.97 -6.42
CA VAL A 92 -12.38 9.08 -5.45
C VAL A 92 -13.44 8.95 -4.36
N GLN A 93 -14.67 8.58 -4.72
CA GLN A 93 -15.73 8.30 -3.74
C GLN A 93 -15.30 7.23 -2.73
N ALA A 94 -14.59 6.19 -3.18
CA ALA A 94 -14.05 5.13 -2.32
C ALA A 94 -13.00 5.60 -1.30
N LEU A 95 -12.46 6.81 -1.44
CA LEU A 95 -11.52 7.42 -0.49
C LEU A 95 -12.22 8.28 0.57
N GLN A 96 -13.48 8.64 0.35
CA GLN A 96 -14.25 9.51 1.25
C GLN A 96 -14.82 8.71 2.41
N ALA A 97 -14.90 9.33 3.58
CA ALA A 97 -15.55 8.79 4.77
C ALA A 97 -16.72 9.70 5.18
N PRO A 98 -17.74 9.18 5.88
CA PRO A 98 -18.91 9.98 6.31
C PRO A 98 -18.55 11.23 7.14
N ASP A 99 -17.47 11.17 7.92
CA ASP A 99 -17.03 12.26 8.80
C ASP A 99 -16.17 13.32 8.07
N ASP A 100 -15.96 13.16 6.77
CA ASP A 100 -15.26 14.15 5.97
C ASP A 100 -16.07 15.42 5.78
N VAL A 101 -15.35 16.52 5.62
CA VAL A 101 -15.97 17.75 5.15
C VAL A 101 -15.99 17.74 3.62
N LEU A 102 -17.18 17.97 3.05
CA LEU A 102 -17.34 18.26 1.63
C LEU A 102 -17.75 19.73 1.44
N LEU A 103 -16.97 20.48 0.68
CA LEU A 103 -17.25 21.85 0.28
C LEU A 103 -17.52 21.92 -1.22
N THR A 104 -18.51 22.74 -1.60
CA THR A 104 -18.78 23.07 -3.01
C THR A 104 -18.39 24.51 -3.26
N LYS A 105 -17.60 24.77 -4.30
CA LYS A 105 -17.15 26.12 -4.68
C LYS A 105 -17.59 26.51 -6.08
N GLY A 106 -17.86 27.81 -6.27
CA GLY A 106 -18.17 28.42 -7.58
C GLY A 106 -17.01 29.22 -8.19
N TRP A 107 -15.83 29.21 -7.58
CA TRP A 107 -14.65 29.99 -7.97
C TRP A 107 -13.39 29.12 -7.98
N TYR A 108 -12.28 29.65 -8.52
CA TYR A 108 -11.00 28.93 -8.50
C TYR A 108 -10.47 28.68 -7.10
N SER A 109 -10.39 29.73 -6.27
CA SER A 109 -9.98 29.60 -4.88
C SER A 109 -11.10 28.98 -4.05
N ALA A 110 -10.76 27.97 -3.27
CA ALA A 110 -11.70 27.36 -2.33
C ALA A 110 -12.05 28.27 -1.15
N PHE A 111 -11.35 29.39 -0.94
CA PHE A 111 -11.69 30.37 0.10
C PHE A 111 -12.79 31.35 -0.34
N LYS A 112 -13.00 31.51 -1.64
CA LYS A 112 -13.94 32.51 -2.15
C LYS A 112 -15.37 31.98 -2.14
N GLU A 113 -16.25 32.68 -1.41
CA GLU A 113 -17.69 32.36 -1.29
C GLU A 113 -17.93 30.92 -0.76
N THR A 114 -17.07 30.45 0.14
CA THR A 114 -17.27 29.21 0.91
C THR A 114 -17.03 29.48 2.40
N ASN A 115 -17.31 28.49 3.25
CA ASN A 115 -17.00 28.52 4.68
C ASN A 115 -15.62 27.91 5.03
N LEU A 116 -14.70 27.76 4.06
CA LEU A 116 -13.41 27.11 4.30
C LEU A 116 -12.57 27.83 5.37
N GLU A 117 -12.46 29.17 5.30
CA GLU A 117 -11.68 29.94 6.28
C GLU A 117 -12.24 29.79 7.70
N GLU A 118 -13.57 29.92 7.82
CA GLU A 118 -14.24 29.77 9.10
C GLU A 118 -14.05 28.37 9.67
N LEU A 119 -14.22 27.33 8.85
CA LEU A 119 -14.00 25.94 9.22
C LEU A 119 -12.57 25.69 9.72
N LEU A 120 -11.57 26.16 8.97
CA LEU A 120 -10.17 25.99 9.34
C LEU A 120 -9.87 26.68 10.67
N ARG A 121 -10.37 27.91 10.85
CA ARG A 121 -10.22 28.68 12.09
C ARG A 121 -10.93 28.03 13.28
N GLN A 122 -12.16 27.55 13.11
CA GLN A 122 -12.91 26.85 14.15
C GLN A 122 -12.22 25.56 14.61
N ARG A 123 -11.58 24.84 13.68
CA ARG A 123 -10.75 23.65 13.97
C ARG A 123 -9.32 24.01 14.39
N GLY A 124 -9.02 25.29 14.53
CA GLY A 124 -7.71 25.80 14.94
C GLY A 124 -6.58 25.44 13.98
N ILE A 125 -6.85 25.16 12.70
CA ILE A 125 -5.85 24.70 11.72
C ILE A 125 -4.86 25.83 11.39
N THR A 126 -3.57 25.50 11.49
CA THR A 126 -2.47 26.43 11.18
C THR A 126 -1.65 26.01 9.95
N HIS A 127 -1.75 24.74 9.53
CA HIS A 127 -1.04 24.18 8.39
C HIS A 127 -1.98 23.46 7.44
N LEU A 128 -1.92 23.79 6.15
CA LEU A 128 -2.75 23.17 5.12
C LEU A 128 -1.90 22.37 4.14
N PHE A 129 -2.22 21.08 4.01
CA PHE A 129 -1.68 20.25 2.93
C PHE A 129 -2.68 20.26 1.77
N ILE A 130 -2.22 20.59 0.56
CA ILE A 130 -3.10 20.74 -0.60
C ILE A 130 -2.68 19.78 -1.71
N GLY A 131 -3.67 19.04 -2.23
CA GLY A 131 -3.59 18.21 -3.43
C GLY A 131 -4.80 18.42 -4.34
N GLY A 132 -4.76 17.87 -5.55
CA GLY A 132 -5.88 17.89 -6.49
C GLY A 132 -5.62 18.64 -7.80
N LEU A 133 -6.66 19.26 -8.33
CA LEU A 133 -6.78 19.70 -9.72
C LEU A 133 -7.27 21.15 -9.83
N LEU A 134 -6.93 21.88 -10.89
CA LEU A 134 -5.69 21.75 -11.68
C LEU A 134 -4.57 22.51 -10.96
N THR A 135 -3.32 22.03 -11.08
CA THR A 135 -2.17 22.68 -10.42
C THR A 135 -2.12 24.20 -10.64
N ASN A 136 -2.28 24.63 -11.90
CA ASN A 136 -2.12 26.02 -12.31
C ASN A 136 -3.40 26.86 -12.24
N VAL A 137 -4.50 26.30 -11.72
CA VAL A 137 -5.79 26.99 -11.63
C VAL A 137 -6.26 26.96 -10.17
N CYS A 138 -7.15 26.03 -9.81
CA CYS A 138 -7.79 26.01 -8.49
C CYS A 138 -6.81 25.74 -7.35
N VAL A 139 -5.82 24.86 -7.56
CA VAL A 139 -4.78 24.59 -6.56
C VAL A 139 -3.93 25.83 -6.30
N SER A 140 -3.38 26.46 -7.36
CA SER A 140 -2.58 27.68 -7.23
C SER A 140 -3.36 28.83 -6.60
N ALA A 141 -4.61 29.06 -7.02
CA ALA A 141 -5.45 30.11 -6.46
C ALA A 141 -5.71 29.90 -4.96
N THR A 142 -6.05 28.66 -4.57
CA THR A 142 -6.33 28.32 -3.17
C THR A 142 -5.07 28.42 -2.30
N ALA A 143 -3.93 27.94 -2.80
CA ALA A 143 -2.66 27.98 -2.06
C ALA A 143 -2.16 29.41 -1.84
N GLU A 144 -2.26 30.27 -2.87
CA GLU A 144 -1.89 31.68 -2.75
C GLU A 144 -2.78 32.44 -1.78
N ASP A 145 -4.11 32.21 -1.80
CA ASP A 145 -5.04 32.84 -0.86
C ASP A 145 -4.81 32.35 0.57
N ALA A 146 -4.57 31.05 0.77
CA ALA A 146 -4.27 30.50 2.09
C ALA A 146 -3.06 31.20 2.76
N VAL A 147 -2.00 31.47 2.01
CA VAL A 147 -0.82 32.18 2.53
C VAL A 147 -1.09 33.68 2.70
N LYS A 148 -1.58 34.34 1.64
CA LYS A 148 -1.67 35.81 1.59
C LYS A 148 -2.81 36.38 2.42
N SER A 149 -3.96 35.72 2.41
CA SER A 149 -5.20 36.21 3.02
C SER A 149 -5.46 35.58 4.38
N CYS A 150 -5.11 34.31 4.57
CA CYS A 150 -5.41 33.58 5.81
C CYS A 150 -4.19 33.38 6.73
N GLY A 151 -2.97 33.71 6.28
CA GLY A 151 -1.75 33.56 7.07
C GLY A 151 -1.40 32.11 7.43
N LEU A 152 -1.92 31.14 6.66
CA LEU A 152 -1.69 29.72 6.89
C LEU A 152 -0.32 29.30 6.34
N THR A 153 0.31 28.33 6.99
CA THR A 153 1.43 27.62 6.37
C THR A 153 0.86 26.62 5.38
N VAL A 154 1.37 26.59 4.15
CA VAL A 154 0.84 25.72 3.08
C VAL A 154 1.94 24.80 2.56
N THR A 155 1.62 23.50 2.50
CA THR A 155 2.42 22.50 1.78
C THR A 155 1.62 21.93 0.62
N ILE A 156 2.13 22.12 -0.59
CA ILE A 156 1.64 21.49 -1.81
C ILE A 156 2.25 20.09 -1.92
N LEU A 157 1.39 19.11 -2.16
CA LEU A 157 1.76 17.72 -2.41
C LEU A 157 1.86 17.51 -3.92
N GLU A 158 3.04 17.75 -4.47
CA GLU A 158 3.30 17.79 -5.90
C GLU A 158 2.92 16.47 -6.60
N ASP A 159 3.18 15.35 -5.95
CA ASP A 159 2.86 14.00 -6.42
C ASP A 159 1.36 13.65 -6.30
N CYS A 160 0.58 14.53 -5.68
CA CYS A 160 -0.87 14.52 -5.56
C CYS A 160 -1.50 15.66 -6.36
N LEU A 161 -0.84 16.12 -7.43
CA LEU A 161 -1.39 17.11 -8.35
C LEU A 161 -1.64 16.52 -9.74
N GLY A 162 -2.67 17.02 -10.41
CA GLY A 162 -2.90 16.76 -11.83
C GLY A 162 -2.89 18.04 -12.67
N TRP A 163 -2.49 17.87 -13.91
CA TRP A 163 -2.27 18.96 -14.86
C TRP A 163 -2.56 18.51 -16.29
N ARG A 164 -2.89 19.47 -17.16
CA ARG A 164 -3.12 19.23 -18.59
C ARG A 164 -1.85 19.41 -19.43
N LYS A 165 -1.07 20.44 -19.11
CA LYS A 165 0.22 20.75 -19.74
C LYS A 165 1.31 20.85 -18.67
N PHE A 166 2.38 20.07 -18.82
CA PHE A 166 3.47 20.03 -17.85
C PHE A 166 4.12 21.41 -17.63
N ARG A 167 4.33 22.19 -18.69
CA ARG A 167 4.88 23.55 -18.58
C ARG A 167 4.03 24.46 -17.67
N SER A 168 2.70 24.37 -17.76
CA SER A 168 1.81 25.18 -16.91
C SER A 168 1.86 24.76 -15.45
N HIS A 169 2.02 23.45 -15.19
CA HIS A 169 2.25 22.89 -13.86
C HIS A 169 3.55 23.44 -13.23
N GLU A 170 4.67 23.32 -13.94
CA GLU A 170 5.98 23.81 -13.48
C GLU A 170 5.99 25.32 -13.17
N MET A 171 5.36 26.11 -14.05
CA MET A 171 5.25 27.56 -13.84
C MET A 171 4.41 27.89 -12.60
N ALA A 172 3.32 27.16 -12.36
CA ALA A 172 2.48 27.36 -11.18
C ALA A 172 3.20 26.95 -9.89
N LEU A 173 3.93 25.82 -9.87
CA LEU A 173 4.76 25.44 -8.73
C LEU A 173 5.80 26.52 -8.42
N SER A 174 6.46 27.07 -9.43
CA SER A 174 7.44 28.16 -9.26
C SER A 174 6.79 29.41 -8.68
N LYS A 175 5.60 29.77 -9.14
CA LYS A 175 4.83 30.91 -8.61
C LYS A 175 4.41 30.69 -7.16
N MET A 176 3.94 29.48 -6.81
CA MET A 176 3.57 29.13 -5.44
C MET A 176 4.78 29.18 -4.49
N ARG A 177 5.94 28.65 -4.92
CA ARG A 177 7.19 28.77 -4.15
C ARG A 177 7.56 30.24 -3.89
N ALA A 178 7.47 31.09 -4.92
CA ALA A 178 7.72 32.53 -4.78
C ALA A 178 6.71 33.23 -3.86
N ALA A 179 5.51 32.67 -3.70
CA ALA A 179 4.48 33.16 -2.77
C ALA A 179 4.63 32.60 -1.34
N GLY A 180 5.71 31.85 -1.04
CA GLY A 180 5.96 31.29 0.30
C GLY A 180 5.32 29.92 0.56
N VAL A 181 4.77 29.27 -0.46
CA VAL A 181 4.22 27.91 -0.36
C VAL A 181 5.34 26.88 -0.40
N ILE A 182 5.32 25.92 0.53
CA ILE A 182 6.22 24.77 0.54
C ILE A 182 5.74 23.79 -0.53
N VAL A 183 6.62 23.36 -1.43
CA VAL A 183 6.30 22.31 -2.41
C VAL A 183 7.09 21.06 -2.04
N SER A 184 6.40 19.95 -1.82
CA SER A 184 6.99 18.67 -1.48
C SER A 184 6.53 17.59 -2.44
N THR A 185 7.48 16.76 -2.90
CA THR A 185 7.23 15.57 -3.72
C THR A 185 6.79 14.37 -2.89
N GLN A 186 6.77 14.51 -1.56
CA GLN A 186 6.30 13.49 -0.63
C GLN A 186 5.55 14.14 0.54
N TYR A 187 4.46 13.50 0.98
CA TYR A 187 3.90 13.83 2.28
C TYR A 187 4.87 13.39 3.40
N LYS A 188 5.39 14.35 4.15
CA LYS A 188 6.09 14.13 5.42
C LYS A 188 5.29 14.85 6.50
N ALA A 189 4.77 14.11 7.48
CA ALA A 189 4.03 14.69 8.59
C ALA A 189 4.91 15.74 9.32
N LEU A 190 4.37 16.94 9.53
CA LEU A 190 5.09 18.02 10.19
C LEU A 190 4.96 17.87 11.70
N GLY A 191 6.04 17.39 12.33
CA GLY A 191 6.06 17.06 13.75
C GLY A 191 5.20 15.83 14.02
N THR A 192 5.84 14.67 14.16
CA THR A 192 5.18 13.44 14.60
C THR A 192 4.50 13.68 15.95
N PRO A 193 3.16 13.70 16.05
CA PRO A 193 2.54 13.19 17.26
C PRO A 193 2.87 11.70 17.30
N ALA A 194 3.19 11.18 18.48
CA ALA A 194 3.48 9.77 18.71
C ALA A 194 2.53 8.90 17.88
N HIS A 195 3.10 7.98 17.08
CA HIS A 195 2.36 7.05 16.25
C HIS A 195 1.16 6.51 17.01
N GLN A 196 -0.05 6.97 16.67
CA GLN A 196 -1.23 6.29 17.14
C GLN A 196 -1.33 5.01 16.32
N PRO A 197 -1.23 3.86 16.96
CA PRO A 197 -0.90 2.68 16.21
C PRO A 197 -2.13 2.04 15.58
N THR A 198 -1.97 1.48 14.38
CA THR A 198 -3.02 0.61 13.83
C THR A 198 -3.03 -0.67 14.67
N LEU A 199 -4.06 -0.85 15.49
CA LEU A 199 -4.25 -2.04 16.32
C LEU A 199 -4.52 -3.27 15.43
N TYR A 200 -3.48 -4.03 15.12
CA TYR A 200 -3.65 -5.43 14.70
C TYR A 200 -3.33 -6.28 15.92
N TYR A 201 -4.34 -6.95 16.49
CA TYR A 201 -4.18 -7.75 17.71
C TYR A 201 -3.52 -7.00 18.89
N GLY A 202 -3.82 -5.71 19.10
CA GLY A 202 -3.26 -4.98 20.25
C GLY A 202 -1.86 -4.40 20.02
N ILE A 203 -1.18 -4.79 18.94
CA ILE A 203 0.16 -4.29 18.61
C ILE A 203 0.07 -3.01 17.81
N ALA A 204 0.96 -2.11 18.20
CA ALA A 204 1.23 -0.87 17.54
C ALA A 204 2.20 -0.97 16.36
N PHE A 205 1.73 -0.97 15.11
CA PHE A 205 2.65 -0.84 13.96
C PHE A 205 2.06 -0.05 12.79
N VAL A 206 2.97 0.44 11.93
CA VAL A 206 2.64 1.03 10.64
C VAL A 206 2.93 -0.03 9.56
N PRO A 207 1.92 -0.68 8.97
CA PRO A 207 2.13 -1.59 7.84
C PRO A 207 2.65 -0.82 6.64
N MET A 208 3.96 -0.71 6.50
CA MET A 208 4.59 -0.32 5.26
C MET A 208 4.70 -1.56 4.37
N ARG A 209 3.63 -1.86 3.63
CA ARG A 209 3.74 -2.72 2.44
C ARG A 209 4.52 -1.93 1.39
N LEU A 210 5.85 -1.92 1.52
CA LEU A 210 6.77 -1.53 0.46
C LEU A 210 6.42 -2.45 -0.70
N ARG A 211 5.79 -1.84 -1.71
CA ARG A 211 5.28 -2.54 -2.89
C ARG A 211 6.41 -3.39 -3.44
N VAL A 212 6.07 -4.60 -3.92
CA VAL A 212 6.94 -5.43 -4.76
C VAL A 212 7.73 -4.50 -5.69
N MET A 213 9.06 -4.59 -5.60
CA MET A 213 10.08 -3.74 -6.23
C MET A 213 9.53 -2.90 -7.39
N CYS A 214 9.12 -1.65 -7.10
CA CYS A 214 8.67 -0.73 -8.16
C CYS A 214 9.86 -0.16 -8.93
N ASP A 215 11.02 -0.08 -8.28
CA ASP A 215 12.28 0.30 -8.87
C ASP A 215 13.21 -0.93 -8.94
N PRO A 216 13.77 -1.24 -10.12
CA PRO A 216 14.73 -2.32 -10.24
C PRO A 216 15.88 -2.15 -9.24
N LYS A 217 16.15 -3.18 -8.44
CA LYS A 217 17.28 -3.24 -7.49
C LYS A 217 17.20 -2.22 -6.34
N GLU A 218 16.01 -1.81 -5.89
CA GLU A 218 15.84 -0.98 -4.69
C GLU A 218 16.61 -1.54 -3.46
N THR A 219 16.61 -2.86 -3.29
CA THR A 219 17.34 -3.55 -2.21
C THR A 219 18.87 -3.53 -2.37
N ARG A 220 19.38 -2.98 -3.47
CA ARG A 220 20.82 -2.81 -3.76
C ARG A 220 21.28 -1.36 -3.60
N THR A 221 20.39 -0.44 -3.22
CA THR A 221 20.75 0.96 -2.99
C THR A 221 21.54 1.11 -1.68
N PRO A 222 22.48 2.07 -1.58
CA PRO A 222 23.23 2.30 -0.34
C PRO A 222 22.34 2.48 0.91
N PRO A 223 21.21 3.21 0.86
CA PRO A 223 20.31 3.31 2.01
C PRO A 223 19.76 1.96 2.47
N PHE A 224 19.31 1.10 1.55
CA PHE A 224 18.79 -0.21 1.92
C PHE A 224 19.89 -1.14 2.42
N LEU A 225 21.07 -1.13 1.78
CA LEU A 225 22.22 -1.92 2.23
C LEU A 225 22.73 -1.50 3.62
N GLY A 226 22.49 -0.25 4.02
CA GLY A 226 22.71 0.23 5.39
C GLY A 226 21.79 -0.42 6.42
N LEU A 227 20.57 -0.82 6.02
CA LEU A 227 19.63 -1.55 6.87
C LEU A 227 19.89 -3.07 6.83
N ASN A 228 20.07 -3.61 5.62
CA ASN A 228 20.39 -5.01 5.40
C ASN A 228 21.47 -5.16 4.35
N HIS A 229 22.71 -5.41 4.79
CA HIS A 229 23.87 -5.58 3.91
C HIS A 229 23.73 -6.74 2.90
N ARG A 230 22.81 -7.70 3.14
CA ARG A 230 22.53 -8.78 2.18
C ARG A 230 21.64 -8.33 1.02
N GLY A 231 21.00 -7.17 1.14
CA GLY A 231 20.03 -6.66 0.16
C GLY A 231 18.80 -7.55 0.01
N LYS A 232 18.38 -8.19 1.10
CA LYS A 232 17.21 -9.07 1.17
C LYS A 232 16.08 -8.40 1.95
N THR A 233 14.84 -8.68 1.55
CA THR A 233 13.64 -8.38 2.32
C THR A 233 13.11 -9.67 2.96
N PRO A 234 12.29 -9.60 4.03
CA PRO A 234 11.86 -8.39 4.75
C PRO A 234 12.95 -7.82 5.68
N VAL A 235 12.74 -6.57 6.11
CA VAL A 235 13.53 -5.85 7.13
C VAL A 235 12.54 -5.16 8.06
N LEU A 236 12.66 -5.37 9.37
CA LEU A 236 11.94 -4.62 10.40
C LEU A 236 12.88 -3.57 10.98
N VAL A 237 12.40 -2.34 11.06
CA VAL A 237 13.06 -1.23 11.76
C VAL A 237 12.15 -0.81 12.89
N ASP A 238 12.64 -0.96 14.12
CA ASP A 238 11.97 -0.55 15.36
C ASP A 238 12.73 0.66 15.95
N PRO A 239 12.23 1.89 15.78
CA PRO A 239 12.93 3.09 16.23
C PRO A 239 12.99 3.19 17.75
N GLN A 240 14.18 3.39 18.32
CA GLN A 240 14.38 3.57 19.76
C GLN A 240 15.13 4.87 20.07
N GLU A 241 14.96 5.39 21.30
CA GLU A 241 15.75 6.51 21.80
C GLU A 241 17.22 6.07 21.94
N GLY A 242 18.10 6.56 21.06
CA GLY A 242 19.51 6.16 21.02
C GLY A 242 19.92 5.31 19.81
N GLY A 243 18.99 4.97 18.92
CA GLY A 243 19.26 4.30 17.64
C GLY A 243 18.24 3.23 17.28
N ASP A 244 18.02 3.02 15.99
CA ASP A 244 17.04 2.05 15.51
C ASP A 244 17.47 0.60 15.75
N ILE A 245 16.55 -0.25 16.22
CA ILE A 245 16.74 -1.71 16.23
C ILE A 245 16.36 -2.25 14.86
N ILE A 246 17.30 -2.94 14.22
CA ILE A 246 17.10 -3.51 12.88
C ILE A 246 17.11 -5.02 12.98
N VAL A 247 15.97 -5.64 12.64
CA VAL A 247 15.83 -7.09 12.60
C VAL A 247 15.68 -7.51 11.14
N ASN A 248 16.62 -8.34 10.71
CA ASN A 248 16.67 -8.91 9.38
C ASN A 248 16.31 -10.40 9.48
N GLU A 249 15.64 -10.94 8.46
CA GLU A 249 15.08 -12.31 8.39
C GLU A 249 13.63 -12.40 8.95
N SER A 250 12.75 -13.04 8.18
CA SER A 250 11.32 -13.16 8.43
C SER A 250 10.95 -13.80 9.76
N ILE A 251 11.56 -14.92 10.13
CA ILE A 251 11.27 -15.65 11.36
C ILE A 251 11.81 -14.87 12.56
N ALA A 252 13.01 -14.32 12.47
CA ALA A 252 13.56 -13.43 13.49
C ALA A 252 12.67 -12.20 13.74
N ILE A 253 12.14 -11.59 12.67
CA ILE A 253 11.18 -10.48 12.76
C ILE A 253 9.92 -10.91 13.52
N LEU A 254 9.36 -12.07 13.19
CA LEU A 254 8.15 -12.55 13.87
C LEU A 254 8.41 -12.91 15.33
N HIS A 255 9.57 -13.49 15.65
CA HIS A 255 10.02 -13.70 17.04
C HIS A 255 10.13 -12.37 17.80
N TYR A 256 10.74 -11.36 17.18
CA TYR A 256 10.92 -10.04 17.77
C TYR A 256 9.57 -9.38 18.06
N ILE A 257 8.65 -9.41 17.10
CA ILE A 257 7.28 -8.90 17.27
C ILE A 257 6.56 -9.65 18.40
N ASP A 258 6.61 -10.98 18.40
CA ASP A 258 5.94 -11.80 19.41
C ASP A 258 6.46 -11.52 20.84
N THR A 259 7.76 -11.26 20.95
CA THR A 259 8.44 -11.05 22.23
C THR A 259 8.23 -9.64 22.79
N TYR A 260 8.39 -8.61 21.97
CA TYR A 260 8.52 -7.23 22.44
C TYR A 260 7.28 -6.36 22.23
N PHE A 261 6.34 -6.80 21.38
CA PHE A 261 5.16 -6.02 21.06
C PHE A 261 3.88 -6.55 21.70
N GLU A 262 3.95 -7.64 22.46
CA GLU A 262 2.83 -8.21 23.23
C GLU A 262 1.53 -8.41 22.41
N PRO A 263 1.56 -9.27 21.37
CA PRO A 263 0.34 -9.54 20.61
C PRO A 263 -0.74 -10.14 21.49
N LYS A 264 -2.00 -9.76 21.25
CA LYS A 264 -3.18 -10.39 21.89
C LYS A 264 -3.20 -11.91 21.74
N GLN A 265 -2.61 -12.43 20.66
CA GLN A 265 -2.39 -13.85 20.45
C GLN A 265 -0.92 -14.07 20.12
N THR A 266 -0.21 -14.76 21.00
CA THR A 266 1.21 -15.08 20.79
C THR A 266 1.36 -16.13 19.69
N LEU A 267 2.41 -15.99 18.90
CA LEU A 267 2.81 -16.93 17.86
C LEU A 267 3.62 -18.08 18.44
N LEU A 268 4.28 -17.88 19.58
CA LEU A 268 4.90 -18.96 20.33
C LEU A 268 4.08 -19.33 21.56
N PRO A 269 4.09 -20.63 21.95
CA PRO A 269 3.62 -21.03 23.27
C PRO A 269 4.38 -20.29 24.38
N SER A 270 3.79 -20.22 25.59
CA SER A 270 4.52 -19.69 26.74
C SER A 270 5.80 -20.51 27.01
N ILE A 271 6.89 -19.84 27.37
CA ILE A 271 8.15 -20.50 27.78
C ILE A 271 7.95 -21.46 28.97
N SER A 272 6.92 -21.23 29.79
CA SER A 272 6.53 -22.13 30.88
C SER A 272 5.96 -23.46 30.37
N ALA A 273 5.34 -23.48 29.19
CA ALA A 273 4.79 -24.65 28.51
C ALA A 273 5.86 -25.39 27.69
N ARG A 274 6.93 -25.84 28.37
CA ARG A 274 8.16 -26.37 27.76
C ARG A 274 7.96 -27.33 26.59
N ARG A 275 7.00 -28.27 26.69
CA ARG A 275 6.72 -29.25 25.63
C ARG A 275 6.17 -28.59 24.37
N ALA A 276 5.17 -27.72 24.50
CA ALA A 276 4.58 -27.02 23.36
C ALA A 276 5.61 -26.09 22.72
N TYR A 277 6.36 -25.36 23.56
CA TYR A 277 7.43 -24.49 23.10
C TYR A 277 8.52 -25.24 22.33
N SER A 278 8.98 -26.38 22.84
CA SER A 278 9.99 -27.20 22.14
C SER A 278 9.48 -27.72 20.81
N VAL A 279 8.22 -28.15 20.73
CA VAL A 279 7.62 -28.60 19.46
C VAL A 279 7.58 -27.46 18.45
N ALA A 280 7.13 -26.26 18.87
CA ALA A 280 7.10 -25.09 17.98
C ALA A 280 8.50 -24.76 17.42
N LEU A 281 9.53 -24.71 18.28
CA LEU A 281 10.91 -24.46 17.84
C LEU A 281 11.44 -25.53 16.89
N THR A 282 11.19 -26.81 17.18
CA THR A 282 11.58 -27.90 16.29
C THR A 282 10.91 -27.76 14.93
N ARG A 283 9.59 -27.50 14.88
CA ARG A 283 8.86 -27.36 13.61
C ARG A 283 9.28 -26.14 12.80
N ILE A 284 9.64 -25.03 13.45
CA ILE A 284 10.21 -23.87 12.77
C ILE A 284 11.52 -24.25 12.09
N GLN A 285 12.39 -25.03 12.72
CA GLN A 285 13.69 -25.38 12.11
C GLN A 285 13.60 -26.50 11.08
N GLU A 286 12.66 -27.42 11.25
CA GLU A 286 12.45 -28.49 10.25
C GLU A 286 11.96 -27.94 8.91
N THR A 287 11.37 -26.73 8.84
CA THR A 287 10.98 -26.15 7.54
C THR A 287 12.16 -26.03 6.59
N GLU A 288 13.37 -25.82 7.10
CA GLU A 288 14.59 -25.75 6.30
C GLU A 288 14.88 -27.06 5.55
N ASN A 289 14.45 -28.21 6.07
CA ASN A 289 14.60 -29.49 5.36
C ASN A 289 13.79 -29.48 4.06
N LEU A 290 12.52 -29.05 4.13
CA LEU A 290 11.67 -28.96 2.95
C LEU A 290 12.13 -27.85 2.00
N HIS A 291 12.57 -26.71 2.53
CA HIS A 291 13.17 -25.64 1.74
C HIS A 291 14.37 -26.16 0.94
N SER A 292 15.34 -26.78 1.61
CA SER A 292 16.55 -27.28 0.96
C SER A 292 16.25 -28.29 -0.16
N ILE A 293 15.31 -29.21 0.07
CA ILE A 293 14.98 -30.24 -0.92
C ILE A 293 14.16 -29.67 -2.08
N TYR A 294 13.26 -28.72 -1.82
CA TYR A 294 12.47 -28.07 -2.86
C TYR A 294 13.31 -27.10 -3.71
N ASP A 295 14.26 -26.39 -3.10
CA ASP A 295 15.19 -25.50 -3.80
C ASP A 295 16.04 -26.29 -4.81
N GLU A 296 16.49 -27.51 -4.46
CA GLU A 296 17.21 -28.37 -5.42
C GLU A 296 16.37 -28.70 -6.66
N LEU A 297 15.07 -28.99 -6.49
CA LEU A 297 14.14 -29.24 -7.60
C LEU A 297 13.93 -27.97 -8.44
N GLU A 298 13.71 -26.83 -7.79
CA GLU A 298 13.46 -25.57 -8.47
C GLU A 298 14.69 -25.07 -9.24
N ASP A 299 15.87 -25.12 -8.62
CA ASP A 299 17.13 -24.75 -9.26
C ASP A 299 17.43 -25.66 -10.45
N ALA A 300 17.24 -26.97 -10.31
CA ALA A 300 17.40 -27.91 -11.43
C ALA A 300 16.45 -27.59 -12.59
N HIS A 301 15.18 -27.25 -12.29
CA HIS A 301 14.19 -26.86 -13.30
C HIS A 301 14.63 -25.60 -14.04
N PHE A 302 14.99 -24.54 -13.33
CA PHE A 302 15.34 -23.27 -13.94
C PHE A 302 16.69 -23.29 -14.64
N ASN A 303 17.68 -24.02 -14.13
CA ASN A 303 18.96 -24.19 -14.82
C ASN A 303 18.78 -24.94 -16.15
N ALA A 304 17.91 -25.95 -16.18
CA ALA A 304 17.52 -26.63 -17.41
C ALA A 304 16.84 -25.67 -18.41
N GLU A 305 15.85 -24.91 -17.96
CA GLU A 305 15.16 -23.91 -18.78
C GLU A 305 16.14 -22.85 -19.35
N ASN A 306 17.00 -22.28 -18.50
CA ASN A 306 17.98 -21.26 -18.87
C ASN A 306 19.07 -21.80 -19.81
N SER A 307 19.45 -23.07 -19.69
CA SER A 307 20.46 -23.69 -20.55
C SER A 307 19.89 -24.20 -21.89
N GLY A 308 18.55 -24.17 -22.06
CA GLY A 308 17.88 -24.74 -23.23
C GLY A 308 17.94 -26.26 -23.30
N LYS A 309 18.39 -26.95 -22.24
CA LYS A 309 18.45 -28.41 -22.15
C LYS A 309 17.42 -28.88 -21.12
N PRO A 310 16.46 -29.75 -21.48
CA PRO A 310 15.46 -30.21 -20.52
C PRO A 310 16.11 -31.01 -19.40
N LEU A 311 15.61 -30.82 -18.17
CA LEU A 311 15.99 -31.64 -17.03
C LEU A 311 15.61 -33.10 -17.31
N GLU A 312 16.56 -34.01 -17.20
CA GLU A 312 16.35 -35.43 -17.45
C GLU A 312 15.23 -35.99 -16.57
N THR A 313 14.35 -36.82 -17.15
CA THR A 313 13.18 -37.37 -16.46
C THR A 313 13.54 -38.14 -15.20
N ALA A 314 14.63 -38.92 -15.23
CA ALA A 314 15.07 -39.70 -14.08
C ALA A 314 15.56 -38.81 -12.91
N GLU A 315 16.34 -37.76 -13.20
CA GLU A 315 16.80 -36.82 -12.18
C GLU A 315 15.65 -36.00 -11.62
N ARG A 316 14.73 -35.55 -12.48
CA ARG A 316 13.49 -34.88 -12.05
C ARG A 316 12.67 -35.77 -11.10
N ALA A 317 12.44 -37.02 -11.48
CA ALA A 317 11.67 -37.96 -10.67
C ALA A 317 12.33 -38.19 -9.30
N LYS A 318 13.67 -38.29 -9.25
CA LYS A 318 14.43 -38.41 -8.02
C LYS A 318 14.29 -37.18 -7.11
N LEU A 319 14.42 -35.97 -7.67
CA LEU A 319 14.25 -34.72 -6.91
C LEU A 319 12.82 -34.59 -6.35
N ILE A 320 11.81 -34.94 -7.16
CA ILE A 320 10.41 -34.96 -6.73
C ILE A 320 10.18 -36.00 -5.63
N ASP A 321 10.76 -37.20 -5.75
CA ASP A 321 10.68 -38.24 -4.71
C ASP A 321 11.30 -37.78 -3.38
N CYS A 322 12.40 -37.02 -3.42
CA CYS A 322 12.95 -36.39 -2.21
C CYS A 322 11.94 -35.43 -1.57
N VAL A 323 11.30 -34.56 -2.35
CA VAL A 323 10.26 -33.65 -1.82
C VAL A 323 9.10 -34.44 -1.24
N TYR A 324 8.66 -35.50 -1.93
CA TYR A 324 7.55 -36.33 -1.48
C TYR A 324 7.83 -37.06 -0.16
N LYS A 325 9.05 -37.58 0.02
CA LYS A 325 9.49 -38.19 1.28
C LYS A 325 9.49 -37.18 2.41
N GLU A 326 9.90 -35.95 2.14
CA GLU A 326 9.86 -34.89 3.15
C GLU A 326 8.40 -34.56 3.52
N LEU A 327 7.51 -34.41 2.54
CA LEU A 327 6.08 -34.18 2.78
C LEU A 327 5.40 -35.29 3.60
N ASP A 328 5.90 -36.53 3.58
CA ASP A 328 5.37 -37.61 4.43
C ASP A 328 5.61 -37.33 5.94
N PHE A 329 6.71 -36.68 6.31
CA PHE A 329 6.93 -36.25 7.69
C PHE A 329 5.93 -35.16 8.08
N TRP A 330 5.68 -34.19 7.18
CA TRP A 330 4.71 -33.11 7.42
C TRP A 330 3.27 -33.61 7.48
N GLU A 331 2.89 -34.61 6.69
CA GLU A 331 1.61 -35.30 6.79
C GLU A 331 1.44 -35.99 8.14
N THR A 332 2.52 -36.61 8.65
CA THR A 332 2.51 -37.23 9.98
C THR A 332 2.23 -36.20 11.07
N TYR A 333 2.73 -34.97 10.93
CA TYR A 333 2.45 -33.87 11.86
C TYR A 333 1.02 -33.31 11.69
N ALA A 334 0.60 -33.05 10.44
CA ALA A 334 -0.72 -32.52 10.13
C ALA A 334 -1.86 -33.46 10.54
N LYS A 335 -1.59 -34.77 10.67
CA LYS A 335 -2.54 -35.77 11.19
C LYS A 335 -2.80 -35.65 12.69
N GLN A 336 -1.86 -35.11 13.46
CA GLN A 336 -1.90 -35.14 14.93
C GLN A 336 -2.69 -33.97 15.53
N THR A 337 -2.58 -32.80 14.92
CA THR A 337 -3.10 -31.54 15.46
C THR A 337 -3.68 -30.64 14.36
N LEU A 338 -4.43 -29.60 14.74
CA LEU A 338 -5.05 -28.71 13.75
C LEU A 338 -4.04 -27.90 12.91
N PHE A 339 -2.89 -27.59 13.49
CA PHE A 339 -1.76 -26.83 12.96
C PHE A 339 -0.47 -27.63 13.15
N ILE A 340 0.63 -27.26 12.47
CA ILE A 340 1.85 -28.10 12.44
C ILE A 340 2.46 -28.32 13.84
N SER A 341 2.34 -27.34 14.73
CA SER A 341 2.94 -27.42 16.07
C SER A 341 1.94 -27.65 17.22
N GLY A 342 0.63 -27.66 16.92
CA GLY A 342 -0.40 -27.74 17.95
C GLY A 342 -1.80 -27.44 17.44
N ASN A 343 -2.73 -27.17 18.35
CA ASN A 343 -4.12 -26.84 18.00
C ASN A 343 -4.36 -25.34 17.79
N GLU A 344 -3.35 -24.52 18.04
CA GLU A 344 -3.37 -23.08 17.79
C GLU A 344 -2.39 -22.74 16.67
N PHE A 345 -2.76 -21.74 15.87
CA PHE A 345 -1.90 -21.21 14.82
C PHE A 345 -0.76 -20.43 15.45
N GLY A 346 0.47 -20.74 15.06
CA GLY A 346 1.66 -20.11 15.62
C GLY A 346 2.78 -19.93 14.61
N LEU A 347 3.97 -19.65 15.14
CA LEU A 347 5.13 -19.26 14.36
C LEU A 347 5.64 -20.38 13.43
N ALA A 348 5.48 -21.65 13.84
CA ALA A 348 5.76 -22.79 12.99
C ALA A 348 4.90 -22.81 11.72
N ASP A 349 3.63 -22.40 11.81
CA ASP A 349 2.74 -22.30 10.66
C ASP A 349 3.13 -21.14 9.75
N CYS A 350 3.55 -20.01 10.34
CA CYS A 350 4.10 -18.87 9.61
C CYS A 350 5.39 -19.22 8.84
N ALA A 351 6.21 -20.12 9.37
CA ALA A 351 7.42 -20.61 8.69
C ALA A 351 7.07 -21.61 7.57
N PHE A 352 6.17 -22.55 7.84
CA PHE A 352 5.91 -23.68 6.95
C PHE A 352 4.95 -23.37 5.80
N PHE A 353 3.85 -22.66 6.07
CA PHE A 353 2.79 -22.43 5.10
C PHE A 353 3.22 -21.69 3.83
N PRO A 354 4.09 -20.65 3.89
CA PRO A 354 4.51 -19.92 2.69
C PRO A 354 5.17 -20.81 1.64
N LEU A 355 6.00 -21.78 2.06
CA LEU A 355 6.62 -22.73 1.15
C LEU A 355 5.58 -23.62 0.48
N LEU A 356 4.65 -24.17 1.25
CA LEU A 356 3.58 -25.02 0.73
C LEU A 356 2.67 -24.27 -0.26
N ALA A 357 2.33 -23.02 0.06
CA ALA A 357 1.57 -22.14 -0.83
C ALA A 357 2.34 -21.79 -2.10
N TYR A 358 3.66 -21.62 -2.01
CA TYR A 358 4.52 -21.43 -3.17
C TYR A 358 4.56 -22.68 -4.04
N MET A 359 4.77 -23.87 -3.47
CA MET A 359 4.76 -25.15 -4.20
C MET A 359 3.46 -25.33 -5.00
N VAL A 360 2.30 -25.10 -4.37
CA VAL A 360 0.98 -25.16 -5.03
C VAL A 360 0.88 -24.13 -6.16
N HIS A 361 1.31 -22.89 -5.92
CA HIS A 361 1.33 -21.85 -6.95
C HIS A 361 2.22 -22.24 -8.15
N ARG A 362 3.27 -23.03 -7.91
CA ARG A 362 4.22 -23.52 -8.92
C ARG A 362 3.79 -24.85 -9.55
N GLY A 363 2.57 -25.32 -9.27
CA GLY A 363 1.94 -26.48 -9.92
C GLY A 363 1.94 -27.77 -9.12
N PHE A 364 2.24 -27.74 -7.81
CA PHE A 364 2.09 -28.91 -6.97
C PHE A 364 0.61 -29.31 -6.86
N GLU A 365 0.31 -30.58 -7.14
CA GLU A 365 -1.03 -31.12 -7.07
C GLU A 365 -1.20 -32.01 -5.83
N TRP A 366 -2.31 -31.80 -5.12
CA TRP A 366 -2.67 -32.60 -3.98
C TRP A 366 -3.11 -33.99 -4.40
N THR A 367 -2.57 -35.01 -3.72
CA THR A 367 -3.00 -36.40 -3.89
C THR A 367 -3.55 -36.97 -2.59
N ALA A 368 -4.17 -38.15 -2.65
CA ALA A 368 -4.65 -38.86 -1.46
C ALA A 368 -3.53 -39.21 -0.44
N ARG A 369 -2.24 -39.13 -0.84
CA ARG A 369 -1.09 -39.39 0.03
C ARG A 369 -0.98 -38.40 1.18
N TRP A 370 -1.38 -37.13 0.98
CA TRP A 370 -1.20 -36.04 1.96
C TRP A 370 -2.52 -35.35 2.30
N GLN A 371 -3.54 -36.15 2.63
CA GLN A 371 -4.88 -35.63 2.89
C GLN A 371 -4.94 -34.72 4.13
N ASN A 372 -4.20 -35.02 5.19
CA ASN A 372 -4.21 -34.19 6.40
C ASN A 372 -3.45 -32.89 6.16
N LEU A 373 -2.35 -32.94 5.42
CA LEU A 373 -1.59 -31.78 5.01
C LEU A 373 -2.38 -30.88 4.07
N HIS A 374 -3.18 -31.45 3.17
CA HIS A 374 -4.11 -30.68 2.33
C HIS A 374 -5.18 -29.98 3.18
N ASN A 375 -5.76 -30.67 4.17
CA ASN A 375 -6.72 -30.07 5.09
C ASN A 375 -6.09 -28.93 5.92
N TYR A 376 -4.85 -29.12 6.37
CA TYR A 376 -4.04 -28.08 7.01
C TYR A 376 -3.84 -26.88 6.08
N PHE A 377 -3.44 -27.12 4.83
CA PHE A 377 -3.22 -26.07 3.83
C PHE A 377 -4.47 -25.21 3.62
N LEU A 378 -5.63 -25.85 3.41
CA LEU A 378 -6.90 -25.14 3.26
C LEU A 378 -7.21 -24.31 4.51
N ARG A 379 -7.04 -24.89 5.71
CA ARG A 379 -7.29 -24.20 6.98
C ARG A 379 -6.45 -22.93 7.14
N VAL A 380 -5.16 -23.01 6.83
CA VAL A 380 -4.27 -21.84 6.95
C VAL A 380 -4.57 -20.82 5.85
N ARG A 381 -4.83 -21.27 4.62
CA ARG A 381 -5.15 -20.40 3.48
C ARG A 381 -6.39 -19.54 3.71
N GLU A 382 -7.42 -20.08 4.37
CA GLU A 382 -8.65 -19.34 4.69
C GLU A 382 -8.48 -18.33 5.84
N ARG A 383 -7.32 -18.29 6.52
CA ARG A 383 -7.08 -17.28 7.54
C ARG A 383 -6.93 -15.90 6.90
N ASN A 384 -7.55 -14.90 7.53
CA ASN A 384 -7.48 -13.51 7.09
C ASN A 384 -6.03 -13.06 6.85
N CYS A 385 -5.09 -13.39 7.75
CA CYS A 385 -3.68 -13.05 7.59
C CYS A 385 -3.05 -13.66 6.33
N ALA A 386 -3.35 -14.93 6.01
CA ALA A 386 -2.84 -15.60 4.81
C ALA A 386 -3.41 -15.00 3.53
N GLN A 387 -4.72 -14.71 3.50
CA GLN A 387 -5.39 -14.08 2.35
C GLN A 387 -4.80 -12.69 2.04
N HIS A 388 -4.55 -11.87 3.07
CA HIS A 388 -3.99 -10.53 2.89
C HIS A 388 -2.49 -10.52 2.56
N ALA A 389 -1.75 -11.55 3.01
CA ALA A 389 -0.32 -11.67 2.77
C ALA A 389 0.01 -12.05 1.31
N GLN A 390 -0.94 -12.64 0.57
CA GLN A 390 -0.71 -13.05 -0.82
C GLN A 390 -0.24 -11.89 -1.70
N PRO A 391 0.79 -12.10 -2.54
CA PRO A 391 1.20 -11.10 -3.51
C PRO A 391 0.14 -10.90 -4.60
N LEU A 392 0.19 -9.74 -5.26
CA LEU A 392 -0.77 -9.38 -6.31
C LEU A 392 -0.64 -10.36 -7.49
N GLY A 393 -1.77 -10.93 -7.93
CA GLY A 393 -1.82 -11.88 -9.05
C GLY A 393 -1.55 -13.34 -8.66
N TRP A 394 -1.41 -13.66 -7.38
CA TRP A 394 -1.18 -15.03 -6.88
C TRP A 394 -2.47 -15.87 -6.87
N ASP A 395 -3.62 -15.27 -7.20
CA ASP A 395 -4.90 -15.93 -7.44
C ASP A 395 -4.91 -16.77 -8.74
N GLN A 396 -3.95 -16.53 -9.63
CA GLN A 396 -3.74 -17.30 -10.85
C GLN A 396 -2.59 -18.32 -10.67
N PRO A 397 -2.62 -19.47 -11.36
CA PRO A 397 -1.47 -20.37 -11.40
C PRO A 397 -0.21 -19.64 -11.87
N GLY A 398 0.93 -19.99 -11.28
CA GLY A 398 2.22 -19.45 -11.72
C GLY A 398 2.47 -19.75 -13.20
N LYS A 399 3.16 -18.83 -13.88
CA LYS A 399 3.46 -18.97 -15.32
C LYS A 399 4.29 -20.22 -15.66
N THR A 400 5.03 -20.73 -14.68
CA THR A 400 5.91 -21.91 -14.82
C THR A 400 5.44 -22.98 -13.86
N ASN A 401 5.21 -24.19 -14.39
CA ASN A 401 4.91 -25.37 -13.59
C ASN A 401 6.19 -26.18 -13.34
N VAL A 402 6.71 -26.12 -12.11
CA VAL A 402 7.94 -26.83 -11.72
C VAL A 402 7.73 -28.35 -11.72
N TRP A 403 6.49 -28.78 -11.52
CA TRP A 403 6.04 -30.17 -11.36
C TRP A 403 5.54 -30.83 -12.66
N ALA A 404 5.52 -30.10 -13.77
CA ALA A 404 5.09 -30.63 -15.07
C ALA A 404 5.96 -31.82 -15.51
N ASN A 405 5.37 -32.74 -16.28
CA ASN A 405 5.98 -33.99 -16.76
C ASN A 405 6.34 -34.99 -15.65
N THR A 406 5.57 -34.96 -14.55
CA THR A 406 5.46 -36.05 -13.58
C THR A 406 4.59 -37.16 -14.19
N THR A 407 5.21 -38.23 -14.67
CA THR A 407 4.51 -39.47 -15.05
C THR A 407 4.69 -40.53 -13.99
#